data_AF-A0A1A9BZV2-F1
#
_entry.id   AF-A0A1A9BZV2-F1
#
_cell.length_a   1.000
_cell.length_b   1.000
_cell.length_c   1.000
_cell.angle_alpha   90.00
_cell.angle_beta   90.00
_cell.angle_gamma   90.00
#
_symmetry.space_group_name_H-M   'P 1'
#
loop_
_entity.id
_entity.type
_entity.pdbx_description
1 polymer ?
#
loop_
_entity_poly.entity_id
_entity_poly.type
_entity_poly.pdbx_seq_one_letter_code
_entity_poly.pdbx_strand_id
1 'polypeptide(L)'
;MDCRPLDRVDERSATKFAVTRLACEAVGWGYRVVGMVDPVRMANVRWLAGYRHPRHATTAGMAERLMAVFSAPSPLVGQASLLGDPIAVLPAVFHLLWAGRLRADLAKPLTDTTLVSWAEAW
;
A
#
# COMPACT_ATOMS: atom_id res chain seq x y z
N MET A 1 -4.53 18.30 1.63
CA MET A 1 -5.10 17.47 2.70
C MET A 1 -4.08 17.34 3.81
N ASP A 2 -4.52 17.29 5.07
CA ASP A 2 -3.66 17.02 6.21
C ASP A 2 -4.01 15.67 6.84
N CYS A 3 -3.05 14.99 7.45
CA CYS A 3 -3.24 13.69 8.10
C CYS A 3 -2.98 13.80 9.60
N ARG A 4 -4.01 13.60 10.42
CA ARG A 4 -3.88 13.59 11.88
C ARG A 4 -4.97 12.71 12.50
N PRO A 5 -4.65 11.84 13.48
CA PRO A 5 -5.68 11.13 14.24
C PRO A 5 -6.67 12.15 14.82
N LEU A 6 -7.96 11.99 14.52
CA LEU A 6 -8.98 13.01 14.86
C LEU A 6 -9.11 13.19 16.38
N ASP A 7 -8.88 12.13 17.13
CA ASP A 7 -8.80 12.09 18.59
C ASP A 7 -7.60 12.88 19.17
N ARG A 8 -6.64 13.28 18.33
CA ARG A 8 -5.44 14.05 18.70
C ARG A 8 -5.40 15.45 18.08
N VAL A 9 -6.53 15.93 17.57
CA VAL A 9 -6.65 17.31 17.06
C VAL A 9 -7.01 18.22 18.24
N ASP A 10 -6.00 18.94 18.73
CA ASP A 10 -6.18 20.00 19.72
C ASP A 10 -6.66 21.30 19.05
N GLU A 11 -7.09 22.27 19.85
CA GLU A 11 -7.57 23.58 19.37
C GLU A 11 -6.55 24.26 18.43
N ARG A 12 -5.26 24.20 18.79
CA ARG A 12 -4.19 24.77 17.98
C ARG A 12 -4.09 24.12 16.60
N SER A 13 -4.24 22.79 16.52
CA SER A 13 -4.26 22.07 15.25
C SER A 13 -5.51 22.41 14.45
N ALA A 14 -6.67 22.50 15.11
CA ALA A 14 -7.93 22.89 14.47
C ALA A 14 -7.84 24.28 13.83
N THR A 15 -7.27 25.27 14.52
CA THR A 15 -7.05 26.62 13.96
C THR A 15 -6.16 26.57 12.71
N LYS A 16 -5.06 25.81 12.74
CA LYS A 16 -4.18 25.65 11.56
C LYS A 16 -4.94 25.03 10.39
N PHE A 17 -5.69 23.95 10.62
CA PHE A 17 -6.48 23.29 9.57
C PHE A 17 -7.56 24.20 8.99
N ALA A 18 -8.18 25.06 9.81
CA ALA A 18 -9.16 26.04 9.34
C ALA A 18 -8.52 27.10 8.42
N VAL A 19 -7.35 27.62 8.79
CA VAL A 19 -6.60 28.57 7.94
C VAL A 19 -6.19 27.90 6.62
N THR A 20 -5.66 26.68 6.67
CA THR A 20 -5.28 25.94 5.46
C THR A 20 -6.49 25.65 4.58
N ARG A 21 -7.66 25.32 5.16
CA ARG A 21 -8.90 25.14 4.41
C ARG A 21 -9.27 26.40 3.62
N LEU A 22 -9.33 27.56 4.30
CA LEU A 22 -9.68 28.83 3.66
C LEU A 22 -8.70 29.18 2.53
N ALA A 23 -7.40 28.95 2.74
CA ALA A 23 -6.40 29.18 1.70
C ALA A 23 -6.57 28.27 0.48
N CYS A 24 -6.91 26.98 0.69
CA CYS A 24 -7.22 26.05 -0.39
C CYS A 24 -8.50 26.45 -1.13
N GLU A 25 -9.58 26.79 -0.42
CA GLU A 25 -10.86 27.17 -1.02
C GLU A 25 -10.74 28.45 -1.85
N ALA A 26 -9.91 29.41 -1.42
CA ALA A 26 -9.65 30.64 -2.18
C ALA A 26 -9.04 30.41 -3.57
N VAL A 27 -8.36 29.27 -3.78
CA VAL A 27 -7.80 28.87 -5.08
C VAL A 27 -8.60 27.74 -5.75
N GLY A 28 -9.82 27.47 -5.26
CA GLY A 28 -10.71 26.44 -5.81
C GLY A 28 -10.31 25.00 -5.47
N TRP A 29 -9.44 24.79 -4.46
CA TRP A 29 -9.01 23.46 -4.06
C TRP A 29 -9.86 22.90 -2.91
N GLY A 30 -10.22 21.62 -3.03
CA GLY A 30 -10.84 20.89 -1.93
C GLY A 30 -9.86 20.61 -0.79
N TYR A 31 -10.29 20.83 0.45
CA TYR A 31 -9.49 20.53 1.65
C TYR A 31 -10.20 19.58 2.60
N ARG A 32 -9.47 18.53 2.99
CA ARG A 32 -9.89 17.57 4.02
C ARG A 32 -8.77 17.29 5.00
N VAL A 33 -9.15 17.08 6.26
CA VAL A 33 -8.30 16.46 7.29
C VAL A 33 -8.66 14.98 7.31
N VAL A 34 -7.67 14.13 7.07
CA VAL A 34 -7.82 12.68 7.08
C VAL A 34 -7.47 12.17 8.47
N GLY A 35 -8.46 11.50 9.06
CA GLY A 35 -8.39 10.92 10.39
C GLY A 35 -7.61 9.61 10.46
N MET A 36 -8.02 8.76 11.39
CA MET A 36 -7.47 7.41 11.49
C MET A 36 -7.75 6.62 10.21
N VAL A 37 -6.70 6.02 9.67
CA VAL A 37 -6.81 5.01 8.60
C VAL A 37 -7.36 3.74 9.22
N ASP A 38 -8.19 3.02 8.45
CA ASP A 38 -8.67 1.69 8.83
C ASP A 38 -7.54 0.83 9.45
N PRO A 39 -7.76 0.21 10.62
CA PRO A 39 -6.71 -0.47 11.36
C PRO A 39 -6.14 -1.68 10.61
N VAL A 40 -6.96 -2.39 9.81
CA VAL A 40 -6.51 -3.53 8.99
C VAL A 40 -5.60 -3.01 7.89
N ARG A 41 -6.01 -1.95 7.19
CA ARG A 41 -5.17 -1.28 6.20
C ARG A 41 -3.85 -0.80 6.79
N MET A 42 -3.89 -0.17 7.96
CA MET A 42 -2.69 0.30 8.64
C MET A 42 -1.76 -0.87 9.02
N ALA A 43 -2.30 -1.99 9.50
CA ALA A 43 -1.53 -3.18 9.82
C ALA A 43 -0.84 -3.75 8.57
N ASN A 44 -1.59 -3.89 7.47
CA ASN A 44 -1.05 -4.36 6.19
C ASN A 44 0.05 -3.45 5.64
N VAL A 45 -0.16 -2.12 5.67
CA VAL A 45 0.84 -1.15 5.22
C VAL A 45 2.10 -1.21 6.09
N ARG A 46 1.97 -1.34 7.42
CA ARG A 46 3.12 -1.50 8.32
C ARG A 46 3.88 -2.79 8.07
N TRP A 47 3.16 -3.89 7.79
CA TRP A 47 3.75 -5.16 7.40
C TRP A 47 4.55 -5.01 6.10
N LEU A 48 3.93 -4.48 5.04
CA LEU A 48 4.58 -4.25 3.74
C LEU A 48 5.76 -3.28 3.85
N ALA A 49 5.71 -2.30 4.75
CA ALA A 49 6.82 -1.41 5.01
C ALA A 49 8.09 -2.16 5.44
N GLY A 50 7.98 -3.34 6.05
CA GLY A 50 9.13 -4.21 6.34
C GLY A 50 9.93 -4.63 5.09
N TYR A 51 9.29 -4.62 3.93
CA TYR A 51 9.87 -5.02 2.64
C TYR A 51 10.28 -3.84 1.76
N ARG A 52 10.27 -2.61 2.28
CA ARG A 52 10.62 -1.39 1.51
C ARG A 52 12.08 -1.30 1.05
N HIS A 53 12.99 -2.01 1.71
CA HIS A 53 14.42 -1.91 1.45
C HIS A 53 14.81 -2.61 0.14
N PRO A 54 15.71 -2.04 -0.69
CA PRO A 54 16.15 -2.65 -1.97
C PRO A 54 16.70 -4.08 -1.86
N ARG A 55 17.10 -4.53 -0.67
CA ARG A 55 17.51 -5.92 -0.42
C ARG A 55 16.40 -6.96 -0.67
N HIS A 56 15.14 -6.52 -0.63
CA HIS A 56 13.98 -7.34 -0.95
C HIS A 56 13.55 -7.19 -2.41
N ALA A 57 14.17 -6.27 -3.15
CA ALA A 57 14.02 -6.23 -4.60
C ALA A 57 14.66 -7.48 -5.20
N THR A 58 14.05 -7.97 -6.27
CA THR A 58 14.55 -9.11 -7.03
C THR A 58 15.15 -8.64 -8.36
N THR A 59 15.77 -9.54 -9.10
CA THR A 59 16.29 -9.21 -10.44
C THR A 59 15.15 -8.77 -11.36
N ALA A 60 15.45 -7.92 -12.35
CA ALA A 60 14.45 -7.44 -13.30
C ALA A 60 13.66 -8.60 -13.95
N GLY A 61 14.35 -9.65 -14.40
CA GLY A 61 13.70 -10.82 -15.00
C GLY A 61 12.82 -11.62 -14.02
N MET A 62 13.16 -11.68 -12.73
CA MET A 62 12.27 -12.31 -11.75
C MET A 62 11.06 -11.43 -11.43
N ALA A 63 11.24 -10.11 -11.37
CA ALA A 63 10.12 -9.18 -11.18
C ALA A 63 9.12 -9.26 -12.36
N GLU A 64 9.60 -9.37 -13.59
CA GLU A 64 8.77 -9.58 -14.78
C GLU A 64 8.00 -10.89 -14.72
N ARG A 65 8.65 -12.01 -14.36
CA ARG A 65 7.96 -13.28 -14.17
C ARG A 65 6.91 -13.21 -13.07
N LEU A 66 7.21 -12.56 -11.94
CA LEU A 66 6.26 -12.35 -10.86
C LEU A 66 5.04 -11.53 -11.31
N MET A 67 5.25 -10.42 -12.02
CA MET A 67 4.14 -9.65 -12.57
C MET A 67 3.32 -10.46 -13.59
N ALA A 68 3.97 -11.28 -14.42
CA ALA A 68 3.29 -12.12 -15.41
C ALA A 68 2.41 -13.20 -14.76
N VAL A 69 2.88 -13.88 -13.71
CA VAL A 69 2.05 -14.87 -13.00
C VAL A 69 0.88 -14.21 -12.26
N PHE A 70 1.00 -12.94 -11.84
CA PHE A 70 -0.10 -12.17 -11.25
C PHE A 70 -0.89 -11.35 -12.28
N SER A 71 -0.83 -11.67 -13.57
CA SER A 71 -1.58 -10.96 -14.63
C SER A 71 -3.10 -11.00 -14.41
N ALA A 72 -3.61 -12.05 -13.76
CA ALA A 72 -4.99 -12.14 -13.26
C ALA A 72 -5.00 -12.23 -11.73
N PRO A 73 -6.06 -11.74 -11.06
CA PRO A 73 -6.22 -11.86 -9.60
C PRO A 73 -6.05 -13.31 -9.13
N SER A 74 -5.00 -13.57 -8.35
CA SER A 74 -4.61 -14.93 -7.97
C SER A 74 -4.17 -15.00 -6.49
N PRO A 75 -4.32 -16.15 -5.80
CA PRO A 75 -3.90 -16.31 -4.41
C PRO A 75 -2.40 -16.06 -4.20
N LEU A 76 -2.06 -15.21 -3.23
CA LEU A 76 -0.69 -14.73 -2.98
C LEU A 76 0.36 -15.84 -2.87
N VAL A 77 0.20 -16.79 -1.93
CA VAL A 77 1.22 -17.83 -1.70
C VAL A 77 1.19 -18.87 -2.80
N GLY A 78 0.00 -19.33 -3.19
CA GLY A 78 -0.15 -20.35 -4.24
C GLY A 78 0.48 -19.93 -5.56
N GLN A 79 0.24 -18.68 -5.98
CA GLN A 79 0.77 -18.16 -7.23
C GLN A 79 2.29 -17.87 -7.15
N ALA A 80 2.77 -17.37 -6.01
CA ALA A 80 4.21 -17.17 -5.79
C ALA A 80 5.01 -18.48 -5.85
N SER A 81 4.41 -19.57 -5.35
CA SER A 81 5.01 -20.91 -5.33
C SER A 81 5.35 -21.45 -6.73
N LEU A 82 4.69 -20.94 -7.77
CA LEU A 82 4.96 -21.33 -9.17
C LEU A 82 6.37 -20.93 -9.64
N LEU A 83 7.00 -19.97 -8.96
CA LEU A 83 8.33 -19.44 -9.33
C LEU A 83 9.45 -19.86 -8.37
N GLY A 84 9.15 -20.69 -7.36
CA GLY A 84 10.13 -21.22 -6.41
C GLY A 84 9.57 -21.40 -5.01
N ASP A 85 10.47 -21.70 -4.06
CA ASP A 85 10.13 -21.80 -2.64
C ASP A 85 9.48 -20.50 -2.14
N PRO A 86 8.26 -20.52 -1.58
CA PRO A 86 7.60 -19.34 -1.02
C PRO A 86 8.47 -18.56 -0.04
N ILE A 87 9.28 -19.23 0.78
CA ILE A 87 10.16 -18.56 1.74
C ILE A 87 11.16 -17.63 1.03
N ALA A 88 11.65 -18.04 -0.15
CA ALA A 88 12.57 -17.25 -0.96
C ALA A 88 11.86 -16.21 -1.85
N VAL A 89 10.67 -16.53 -2.36
CA VAL A 89 9.96 -15.71 -3.35
C VAL A 89 9.09 -14.61 -2.72
N LEU A 90 8.43 -14.90 -1.59
CA LEU A 90 7.49 -13.98 -0.95
C LEU A 90 8.08 -12.61 -0.59
N PRO A 91 9.33 -12.48 -0.11
CA PRO A 91 9.93 -11.17 0.13
C PRO A 91 9.92 -10.26 -1.11
N ALA A 92 10.13 -10.83 -2.31
CA ALA A 92 10.06 -10.09 -3.57
C ALA A 92 8.62 -9.71 -3.94
N VAL A 93 7.64 -10.60 -3.72
CA VAL A 93 6.21 -10.29 -3.91
C VAL A 93 5.78 -9.14 -3.02
N PHE A 94 6.12 -9.18 -1.73
CA PHE A 94 5.81 -8.10 -0.79
C PHE A 94 6.52 -6.79 -1.14
N HIS A 95 7.76 -6.86 -1.64
CA HIS A 95 8.45 -5.68 -2.17
C HIS A 95 7.72 -5.08 -3.38
N LEU A 96 7.22 -5.91 -4.31
CA LEU A 96 6.46 -5.44 -5.47
C LEU A 96 5.09 -4.86 -5.08
N LEU A 97 4.42 -5.41 -4.06
CA LEU A 97 3.21 -4.83 -3.46
C LEU A 97 3.50 -3.46 -2.82
N TRP A 98 4.61 -3.35 -2.08
CA TRP A 98 5.05 -2.08 -1.49
C TRP A 98 5.37 -1.03 -2.57
N ALA A 99 6.07 -1.43 -3.63
CA ALA A 99 6.41 -0.58 -4.76
C ALA A 99 5.21 -0.25 -5.68
N GLY A 100 4.03 -0.79 -5.41
CA GLY A 100 2.83 -0.58 -6.21
C GLY A 100 2.87 -1.21 -7.60
N ARG A 101 3.77 -2.18 -7.84
CA ARG A 101 3.86 -2.95 -9.10
C ARG A 101 2.91 -4.14 -9.12
N LEU A 102 2.55 -4.62 -7.92
CA LEU A 102 1.43 -5.52 -7.68
C LEU A 102 0.41 -4.79 -6.79
N ARG A 103 -0.85 -5.21 -6.86
CA ARG A 103 -1.95 -4.68 -6.04
C ARG A 103 -2.70 -5.80 -5.33
N ALA A 104 -3.24 -5.47 -4.16
CA ALA A 104 -4.14 -6.30 -3.37
C ALA A 104 -5.13 -5.39 -2.63
N ASP A 105 -6.27 -5.93 -2.22
CA ASP A 105 -7.20 -5.22 -1.34
C ASP A 105 -6.64 -5.14 0.09
N LEU A 106 -5.96 -4.04 0.39
CA LEU A 106 -5.37 -3.81 1.72
C LEU A 106 -6.41 -3.44 2.78
N ALA A 107 -7.70 -3.28 2.45
CA ALA A 107 -8.76 -3.10 3.45
C ALA A 107 -9.15 -4.42 4.14
N LYS A 108 -8.66 -5.57 3.62
CA LYS A 108 -8.84 -6.89 4.22
C LYS A 108 -7.49 -7.42 4.72
N PRO A 109 -7.46 -8.32 5.71
CA PRO A 109 -6.21 -8.91 6.17
C PRO A 109 -5.41 -9.51 5.01
N LEU A 110 -4.11 -9.20 4.95
CA LEU A 110 -3.20 -9.82 3.99
C LEU A 110 -2.89 -11.25 4.45
N THR A 111 -3.33 -12.22 3.66
CA THR A 111 -3.25 -13.66 3.95
C THR A 111 -2.71 -14.42 2.74
N ASP A 112 -2.44 -15.69 2.92
CA ASP A 112 -1.94 -16.58 1.87
C ASP A 112 -2.89 -16.67 0.66
N THR A 113 -4.19 -16.48 0.90
CA THR A 113 -5.26 -16.52 -0.09
C THR A 113 -5.65 -15.14 -0.63
N THR A 114 -5.02 -14.06 -0.15
CA THR A 114 -5.31 -12.71 -0.66
C THR A 114 -5.05 -12.68 -2.16
N LEU A 115 -6.05 -12.19 -2.91
CA LEU A 115 -5.92 -12.04 -4.34
C LEU A 115 -4.98 -10.88 -4.66
N VAL A 116 -3.91 -11.19 -5.36
CA VAL A 116 -2.93 -10.24 -5.88
C VAL A 116 -3.08 -10.19 -7.40
N SER A 117 -2.98 -8.99 -7.96
CA SER A 117 -2.89 -8.82 -9.40
C SER A 117 -1.78 -7.84 -9.74
N TRP A 118 -1.43 -7.77 -11.02
CA TRP A 118 -0.64 -6.68 -11.57
C TRP A 118 -1.34 -5.34 -11.33
N ALA A 119 -0.55 -4.30 -11.04
CA ALA A 119 -1.01 -2.93 -11.02
C ALA A 119 -0.78 -2.36 -12.42
N GLU A 120 -1.86 -2.01 -13.12
CA GLU A 120 -1.74 -1.26 -14.38
C GLU A 120 -0.93 0.02 -14.14
N ALA A 121 0.01 0.30 -15.04
CA ALA A 121 0.74 1.56 -15.02
C ALA A 121 -0.26 2.72 -15.18
N TRP A 122 -0.14 3.74 -14.34
CA TRP A 122 -0.98 4.93 -14.32
C TRP A 122 -0.68 5.82 -15.52
#